data_AF-A0A7J9HP02-F1
#
_entry.id   AF-A0A7J9HP02-F1
#
_cell.length_a   1.000
_cell.length_b   1.000
_cell.length_c   1.000
_cell.angle_alpha   90.00
_cell.angle_beta   90.00
_cell.angle_gamma   90.00
#
_symmetry.space_group_name_H-M   'P 1'
#
loop_
_entity.id
_entity.type
_entity.pdbx_description
1 polymer ?
#
loop_
_entity_poly.entity_id
_entity_poly.type
_entity_poly.pdbx_seq_one_letter_code
_entity_poly.pdbx_strand_id
1 'polypeptide(L)'
;MAAQAEYFIETQLPNHQKHYGSFTFPSILSPNPKSSPSSLSVFTEAIKSHKPFLDSLLLKSGALLFRGFPVKTAKDFNDVVEAFGFEELPYVGGAAPRTNVVGRVFTANESPPDQKIPFHHEMAQ
;
A
#
# COMPACT_ATOMS: atom_id res chain seq x y z
N MET A 1 -11.15 -19.83 -7.07
CA MET A 1 -9.69 -19.92 -7.32
C MET A 1 -9.27 -19.32 -8.67
N ALA A 2 -10.10 -19.31 -9.73
CA ALA A 2 -9.67 -18.88 -11.08
C ALA A 2 -9.80 -17.36 -11.39
N ALA A 3 -10.62 -16.58 -10.68
CA ALA A 3 -10.89 -15.18 -11.02
C ALA A 3 -9.92 -14.15 -10.40
N GLN A 4 -9.01 -14.58 -9.52
CA GLN A 4 -8.20 -13.66 -8.69
C GLN A 4 -6.90 -13.20 -9.37
N ALA A 5 -6.51 -13.83 -10.49
CA ALA A 5 -5.26 -13.59 -11.20
C ALA A 5 -5.37 -12.58 -12.35
N GLU A 6 -6.51 -11.91 -12.53
CA GLU A 6 -6.75 -11.12 -13.74
C GLU A 6 -5.97 -9.80 -13.76
N TYR A 7 -5.79 -9.14 -12.62
CA TYR A 7 -5.11 -7.84 -12.56
C TYR A 7 -3.86 -7.79 -11.68
N PHE A 8 -3.89 -8.45 -10.52
CA PHE A 8 -2.75 -8.53 -9.60
C PHE A 8 -1.99 -9.84 -9.80
N ILE A 9 -0.66 -9.75 -9.91
CA ILE A 9 0.23 -10.92 -9.80
C ILE A 9 1.09 -10.80 -8.55
N GLU A 10 1.17 -11.89 -7.78
CA GLU A 10 2.15 -11.98 -6.71
C GLU A 10 3.54 -12.16 -7.31
N THR A 11 4.46 -11.25 -6.98
CA THR A 11 5.84 -11.28 -7.44
C THR A 11 6.80 -11.52 -6.28
N GLN A 12 7.99 -12.04 -6.61
CA GLN A 12 9.08 -12.20 -5.66
C GLN A 12 10.14 -11.14 -5.91
N LEU A 13 10.68 -10.58 -4.84
CA LEU A 13 11.81 -9.66 -4.87
C LEU A 13 12.95 -10.27 -4.03
N PRO A 14 13.92 -10.93 -4.68
CA PRO A 14 15.01 -11.59 -3.99
C PRO A 14 15.73 -10.65 -3.02
N ASN A 15 16.08 -11.13 -1.83
CA ASN A 15 16.76 -10.39 -0.75
C ASN A 15 15.97 -9.26 -0.07
N HIS A 16 14.73 -9.01 -0.49
CA HIS A 16 13.88 -7.96 0.09
C HIS A 16 12.58 -8.51 0.73
N GLN A 17 12.40 -9.83 0.71
CA GLN A 17 11.32 -10.51 1.39
C GLN A 17 11.88 -11.50 2.42
N LYS A 18 11.16 -11.66 3.53
CA LYS A 18 11.41 -12.69 4.53
C LYS A 18 10.41 -13.82 4.35
N HIS A 19 10.87 -15.06 4.47
CA HIS A 19 10.01 -16.23 4.41
C HIS A 19 9.85 -16.83 5.80
N TYR A 20 8.60 -17.03 6.20
CA TYR A 20 8.21 -17.59 7.50
C TYR A 20 7.32 -18.80 7.22
N GLY A 21 7.91 -19.99 7.15
CA GLY A 21 7.19 -21.20 6.77
C GLY A 21 6.49 -21.04 5.41
N SER A 22 5.16 -21.05 5.40
CA SER A 22 4.34 -20.96 4.19
C SER A 22 3.92 -19.54 3.79
N PHE A 23 4.42 -18.50 4.47
CA PHE A 23 4.09 -17.11 4.12
C PHE A 23 5.34 -16.24 3.92
N THR A 24 5.18 -15.22 3.09
CA THR A 24 6.24 -14.29 2.69
C THR A 24 5.86 -12.89 3.16
N PHE A 25 6.81 -12.16 3.76
CA PHE A 25 6.63 -10.80 4.24
C PHE A 25 7.62 -9.83 3.59
N PRO A 26 7.16 -8.70 3.02
CA PRO A 26 5.76 -8.44 2.64
C PRO A 26 5.34 -9.29 1.44
N SER A 27 4.03 -9.45 1.20
CA SER A 27 3.53 -9.89 -0.11
C SER A 27 3.68 -8.74 -1.11
N ILE A 28 4.14 -9.03 -2.33
CA ILE A 28 4.35 -8.01 -3.36
C ILE A 28 3.38 -8.27 -4.51
N LEU A 29 2.61 -7.26 -4.88
CA LEU A 29 1.67 -7.29 -6.00
C LEU A 29 2.17 -6.39 -7.12
N SER A 30 2.11 -6.89 -8.35
CA SER A 30 2.42 -6.14 -9.57
C SER A 30 1.29 -6.26 -10.60
N PRO A 31 1.21 -5.34 -11.59
CA PRO A 31 0.24 -5.47 -12.67
C PRO A 31 0.49 -6.76 -13.45
N ASN A 32 -0.58 -7.49 -13.79
CA ASN A 32 -0.48 -8.63 -14.70
C ASN A 32 -0.09 -8.13 -16.11
N PRO A 33 1.06 -8.55 -16.69
CA PRO A 33 1.46 -8.11 -18.02
C PRO A 33 0.49 -8.50 -19.14
N LYS A 34 -0.38 -9.48 -18.89
CA LYS A 34 -1.42 -9.93 -19.84
C LYS A 34 -2.70 -9.10 -19.77
N SER A 35 -2.84 -8.25 -18.75
CA SER A 35 -3.96 -7.32 -18.62
C SER A 35 -3.72 -6.07 -19.47
N SER A 36 -4.79 -5.38 -19.85
CA SER A 36 -4.72 -4.10 -20.58
C SER A 36 -3.82 -3.09 -19.85
N PRO A 37 -3.28 -2.07 -20.56
CA PRO A 37 -2.37 -1.11 -19.96
C PRO A 37 -2.92 -0.54 -18.66
N SER A 38 -2.13 -0.64 -17.60
CA SER A 38 -2.54 -0.16 -16.28
C SER A 38 -2.65 1.37 -16.30
N SER A 39 -3.87 1.90 -16.29
CA SER A 39 -4.14 3.29 -15.92
C SER A 39 -4.42 3.38 -14.41
N LEU A 40 -4.38 4.61 -13.86
CA LEU A 40 -4.73 4.82 -12.46
C LEU A 40 -6.18 4.41 -12.17
N SER A 41 -7.12 4.73 -13.06
CA SER A 41 -8.54 4.39 -12.91
C SER A 41 -8.77 2.87 -12.90
N VAL A 42 -8.06 2.13 -13.75
CA VAL A 42 -8.13 0.66 -13.75
C VAL A 42 -7.55 0.10 -12.46
N PHE A 43 -6.46 0.68 -11.94
CA PHE A 43 -5.86 0.25 -10.67
C PHE A 43 -6.80 0.48 -9.49
N THR A 44 -7.39 1.68 -9.36
CA THR A 44 -8.31 1.98 -8.27
C THR A 44 -9.59 1.14 -8.35
N GLU A 45 -10.10 0.87 -9.55
CA GLU A 45 -11.22 -0.04 -9.75
C GLU A 45 -10.86 -1.49 -9.38
N ALA A 46 -9.65 -1.94 -9.74
CA ALA A 46 -9.17 -3.26 -9.37
C ALA A 46 -9.03 -3.43 -7.85
N ILE A 47 -8.57 -2.40 -7.12
CA ILE A 47 -8.53 -2.41 -5.65
C ILE A 47 -9.93 -2.65 -5.09
N LYS A 48 -10.93 -1.91 -5.57
CA LYS A 48 -12.33 -2.04 -5.13
C LYS A 48 -12.88 -3.44 -5.43
N SER A 49 -12.70 -3.90 -6.66
CA SER A 49 -13.23 -5.18 -7.15
C SER A 49 -12.57 -6.40 -6.49
N HIS A 50 -11.30 -6.28 -6.06
CA HIS A 50 -10.55 -7.37 -5.44
C HIS A 50 -10.37 -7.19 -3.92
N LYS A 51 -11.14 -6.31 -3.29
CA LYS A 51 -11.00 -6.01 -1.84
C LYS A 51 -10.96 -7.26 -0.95
N PRO A 52 -11.85 -8.27 -1.10
CA PRO A 52 -11.78 -9.48 -0.27
C PRO A 52 -10.46 -10.28 -0.42
N PHE A 53 -9.89 -10.28 -1.63
CA PHE A 53 -8.59 -10.92 -1.88
C PHE A 53 -7.46 -10.13 -1.22
N LEU A 54 -7.44 -8.80 -1.39
CA LEU A 54 -6.43 -7.93 -0.79
C LEU A 54 -6.48 -7.97 0.74
N ASP A 55 -7.67 -7.93 1.33
CA ASP A 55 -7.87 -8.00 2.78
C ASP A 55 -7.37 -9.36 3.33
N SER A 56 -7.66 -10.48 2.63
CA SER A 56 -7.16 -11.81 3.00
C SER A 56 -5.64 -11.93 2.90
N LEU A 57 -5.05 -11.39 1.84
CA LEU A 57 -3.59 -11.40 1.65
C LEU A 57 -2.89 -10.51 2.67
N LEU A 58 -3.46 -9.36 3.01
CA LEU A 58 -2.97 -8.47 4.05
C LEU A 58 -3.02 -9.15 5.42
N LEU A 59 -4.14 -9.81 5.77
CA LEU A 59 -4.27 -10.55 7.02
C LEU A 59 -3.22 -11.67 7.15
N LYS A 60 -2.89 -12.36 6.06
CA LYS A 60 -1.90 -13.44 6.04
C LYS A 60 -0.45 -12.94 6.10
N SER A 61 -0.13 -11.89 5.35
CA SER A 61 1.26 -11.43 5.15
C SER A 61 1.68 -10.32 6.11
N GLY A 62 0.74 -9.57 6.68
CA GLY A 62 1.00 -8.41 7.55
C GLY A 62 1.31 -7.11 6.79
N ALA A 63 1.76 -7.18 5.54
CA ALA A 63 1.98 -6.02 4.69
C ALA A 63 1.94 -6.37 3.20
N LEU A 64 1.37 -5.47 2.40
CA LEU A 64 1.35 -5.55 0.95
C LEU A 64 2.18 -4.42 0.33
N LEU A 65 3.03 -4.78 -0.63
CA LEU A 65 3.73 -3.82 -1.49
C LEU A 65 3.12 -3.84 -2.89
N PHE A 66 2.53 -2.74 -3.31
CA PHE A 66 2.05 -2.55 -4.69
C PHE A 66 3.18 -1.94 -5.53
N ARG A 67 3.67 -2.66 -6.53
CA ARG A 67 4.82 -2.25 -7.35
C ARG A 67 4.53 -2.35 -8.84
N GLY A 68 4.80 -1.27 -9.58
CA GLY A 68 4.63 -1.19 -11.03
C GLY A 68 3.31 -0.56 -11.47
N PHE A 69 2.50 -0.04 -10.54
CA PHE A 69 1.26 0.67 -10.82
C PHE A 69 1.51 2.15 -11.15
N PRO A 70 0.63 2.81 -11.93
CA PRO A 70 0.83 4.17 -12.43
C PRO A 70 0.48 5.25 -11.39
N VAL A 71 1.09 5.19 -10.21
CA VAL A 71 0.95 6.19 -9.14
C VAL A 71 2.13 7.15 -9.22
N LYS A 72 1.91 8.37 -9.71
CA LYS A 72 2.98 9.35 -10.00
C LYS A 72 2.91 10.61 -9.16
N THR A 73 1.74 10.91 -8.59
CA THR A 73 1.51 12.14 -7.81
C THR A 73 0.90 11.83 -6.45
N ALA A 74 0.94 12.81 -5.53
CA ALA A 74 0.24 12.70 -4.25
C ALA A 74 -1.28 12.53 -4.44
N LYS A 75 -1.85 13.13 -5.49
CA LYS A 75 -3.27 12.96 -5.82
C LYS A 75 -3.56 11.52 -6.26
N ASP A 76 -2.70 10.94 -7.10
CA ASP A 76 -2.84 9.54 -7.51
C ASP A 76 -2.79 8.61 -6.30
N PHE A 77 -1.89 8.91 -5.35
CA PHE A 77 -1.80 8.15 -4.11
C PHE A 77 -3.06 8.31 -3.24
N ASN A 78 -3.63 9.51 -3.14
CA ASN A 78 -4.92 9.71 -2.46
C ASN A 78 -6.05 8.90 -3.11
N ASP A 79 -6.14 8.90 -4.45
CA ASP A 79 -7.16 8.14 -5.19
C ASP A 79 -7.02 6.62 -4.90
N VAL A 80 -5.79 6.12 -4.72
CA VAL A 80 -5.50 4.74 -4.27
C VAL A 80 -5.94 4.51 -2.82
N VAL A 81 -5.61 5.41 -1.90
CA VAL A 81 -6.01 5.33 -0.48
C VAL A 81 -7.54 5.29 -0.36
N GLU A 82 -8.25 6.14 -1.10
CA GLU A 82 -9.71 6.16 -1.12
C GLU A 82 -10.31 4.88 -1.70
N ALA A 83 -9.66 4.29 -2.72
CA ALA A 83 -10.12 3.04 -3.33
C ALA A 83 -10.12 1.84 -2.36
N PHE A 84 -9.27 1.83 -1.33
CA PHE A 84 -9.27 0.78 -0.30
C PHE A 84 -10.51 0.83 0.60
N GLY A 85 -11.18 1.98 0.70
CA GLY A 85 -12.39 2.16 1.49
C GLY A 85 -12.18 2.07 3.00
N PHE A 86 -10.95 2.19 3.49
CA PHE A 86 -10.70 2.29 4.93
C PHE A 86 -11.15 3.65 5.46
N GLU A 87 -11.66 3.67 6.70
CA GLU A 87 -11.97 4.93 7.37
C GLU A 87 -10.68 5.71 7.66
N GLU A 88 -10.74 7.02 7.45
CA GLU A 88 -9.62 7.89 7.80
C GLU A 88 -9.53 8.01 9.32
N LEU A 89 -8.33 7.86 9.88
CA LEU A 89 -8.06 8.23 11.25
C LEU A 89 -7.87 9.75 11.31
N PRO A 90 -8.78 10.52 11.92
CA PRO A 90 -8.67 11.98 11.92
C PRO A 90 -7.41 12.41 12.67
N TYR A 91 -6.60 13.26 12.05
CA TYR A 91 -5.45 13.84 12.73
C TYR A 91 -5.91 14.91 13.72
N VAL A 92 -5.93 14.57 15.01
CA VAL A 92 -6.31 15.48 16.11
C VAL A 92 -5.13 16.23 16.75
N GLY A 93 -3.96 16.21 16.09
CA GLY A 93 -2.71 16.76 16.62
C GLY A 93 -1.84 15.69 17.29
N GLY A 94 -0.52 15.80 17.11
CA GLY A 94 0.50 14.89 17.62
C GLY A 94 1.86 15.59 17.73
N ALA A 95 2.88 14.89 18.24
CA ALA A 95 4.17 15.49 18.60
C ALA A 95 5.00 16.03 17.42
N ALA A 96 4.74 15.57 16.20
CA ALA A 96 5.44 16.03 15.00
C ALA A 96 4.51 16.86 14.10
N PRO A 97 4.96 18.02 13.57
CA PRO A 97 4.20 18.75 12.57
C PRO A 97 3.99 17.88 11.32
N ARG A 98 2.76 17.89 10.81
CA ARG A 98 2.38 17.21 9.56
C ARG A 98 1.72 18.23 8.65
N THR A 99 2.06 18.19 7.36
CA THR A 99 1.45 19.05 6.35
C THR A 99 0.49 18.21 5.51
N ASN A 100 -0.76 18.64 5.40
CA ASN A 100 -1.70 18.03 4.46
C ASN A 100 -1.25 18.36 3.03
N VAL A 101 -1.05 17.32 2.22
CA VAL A 101 -0.66 17.46 0.81
C VAL A 101 -1.90 17.48 -0.07
N VAL A 102 -2.77 16.47 0.09
CA VAL A 102 -4.05 16.36 -0.64
C VAL A 102 -4.92 15.29 0.02
N GLY A 103 -6.20 15.60 0.26
CA GLY A 103 -7.15 14.65 0.83
C GLY A 103 -6.63 14.03 2.13
N ARG A 104 -6.46 12.70 2.12
CA ARG A 104 -5.97 11.86 3.24
C ARG A 104 -4.46 11.66 3.25
N VAL A 105 -3.73 12.38 2.40
CA VAL A 105 -2.27 12.25 2.25
C VAL A 105 -1.58 13.41 2.97
N PHE A 106 -0.71 13.07 3.91
CA PHE A 106 0.07 13.99 4.73
C PHE A 106 1.56 13.64 4.66
N THR A 107 2.42 14.60 4.98
CA THR A 107 3.82 14.31 5.34
C THR A 107 3.88 13.64 6.72
N ALA A 108 4.85 12.73 6.94
CA ALA A 108 4.91 11.90 8.15
C ALA A 108 5.71 12.55 9.29
N ASN A 109 6.95 12.93 9.02
CA ASN A 109 7.91 13.47 9.99
C ASN A 109 9.05 14.23 9.29
N GLU A 110 9.57 15.27 9.94
CA GLU A 110 10.67 16.11 9.43
C GLU A 110 11.97 15.87 10.22
N SER A 111 12.17 14.66 10.76
CA SER A 111 13.44 14.30 11.39
C SER A 111 14.59 14.51 10.39
N PRO A 112 15.76 15.00 10.84
CA PRO A 112 16.90 15.19 9.95
C PRO A 112 17.27 13.86 9.24
N PRO A 113 17.70 13.90 7.97
CA PRO A 113 17.96 12.70 7.17
C PRO A 113 19.12 11.83 7.71
N ASP A 114 19.99 12.39 8.55
CA ASP A 114 21.07 11.69 9.25
C ASP A 114 20.60 10.94 10.52
N GLN A 115 19.36 11.16 10.96
CA GLN A 115 18.83 10.57 12.19
C GLN A 115 18.08 9.27 11.91
N LYS A 116 18.40 8.24 12.70
CA LYS A 116 17.72 6.95 12.62
C LYS A 116 16.41 6.99 13.38
N ILE A 117 15.32 6.62 12.69
CA ILE A 117 14.02 6.40 13.32
C ILE A 117 14.02 4.98 13.95
N PRO A 118 13.77 4.84 15.27
CA PRO A 118 13.67 3.53 15.92
C PRO A 118 12.39 2.79 15.47
N PHE A 119 12.38 1.45 15.58
CA PHE A 119 11.17 0.68 15.33
C PHE A 119 10.09 1.01 16.39
N HIS A 120 8.86 1.20 15.93
CA HIS A 120 7.70 1.51 16.76
C HIS A 120 6.42 1.10 16.02
N HIS A 121 5.30 1.06 16.73
CA HIS A 121 3.97 1.08 16.12
C HIS A 121 3.49 2.54 16.02
N GLU A 122 2.83 2.88 14.91
CA GLU A 122 2.30 4.23 14.68
C GLU A 122 1.36 4.63 15.82
N MET A 123 1.55 5.83 16.39
CA MET A 123 0.77 6.38 17.51
C MET A 123 0.73 5.55 18.81
N ALA A 124 1.71 4.68 19.05
CA ALA A 124 1.79 3.87 20.28
C ALA A 124 2.51 4.54 21.47
N GLN A 125 2.74 5.87 21.41
CA GLN A 125 3.36 6.65 22.49
C GLN A 125 2.34 7.15 23.48
#